data_AF-A0A1V6IR71-F1
#
_entry.id   AF-A0A1V6IR71-F1
#
_cell.length_a   1.000
_cell.length_b   1.000
_cell.length_c   1.000
_cell.angle_alpha   90.00
_cell.angle_beta   90.00
_cell.angle_gamma   90.00
#
_symmetry.space_group_name_H-M   'P 1'
#
loop_
_entity.id
_entity.type
_entity.pdbx_description
1 polymer ?
#
loop_
_entity_poly.entity_id
_entity_poly.type
_entity_poly.pdbx_seq_one_letter_code
_entity_poly.pdbx_strand_id
1 'polypeptide(L)'
;MISYMKNHENYVKGILEQNPDAEKLKELLAYHDKQIKWIQHERLVHLIVMLFVCLFTMMIFGFAVIRPSLSVILLFVILLILSAAYLLHYFRLENGVQKWYVIAGEIRRQF
;
A
#
# COMPACT_ATOMS: atom_id res chain seq x y z
N MET A 1 -10.56 0.02 -1.61
CA MET A 1 -9.41 -0.81 -2.03
C MET A 1 -9.56 -2.29 -1.65
N ILE A 2 -9.79 -2.65 -0.38
CA ILE A 2 -9.95 -4.06 0.04
C ILE A 2 -11.10 -4.80 -0.66
N SER A 3 -12.25 -4.15 -0.86
CA SER A 3 -13.39 -4.74 -1.61
C SER A 3 -13.05 -4.99 -3.09
N TYR A 4 -12.30 -4.07 -3.72
CA TYR A 4 -11.83 -4.24 -5.10
C TYR A 4 -10.88 -5.43 -5.21
N MET A 5 -9.99 -5.61 -4.21
CA MET A 5 -9.06 -6.72 -4.21
C MET A 5 -9.77 -8.07 -4.13
N LYS A 6 -10.80 -8.16 -3.28
CA LYS A 6 -11.60 -9.38 -3.10
C LYS A 6 -12.43 -9.71 -4.35
N ASN A 7 -12.98 -8.68 -5.02
CA ASN A 7 -13.68 -8.87 -6.29
C ASN A 7 -12.74 -9.33 -7.41
N HIS A 8 -11.53 -8.79 -7.45
CA HIS A 8 -10.52 -9.22 -8.42
C HIS A 8 -10.04 -10.66 -8.15
N GLU A 9 -9.86 -11.05 -6.88
CA GLU A 9 -9.56 -12.44 -6.51
C GLU A 9 -10.66 -13.41 -6.95
N ASN A 10 -11.93 -13.05 -6.72
CA ASN A 10 -13.07 -13.87 -7.16
C ASN A 10 -13.16 -13.95 -8.69
N TYR A 11 -12.83 -12.87 -9.40
CA TYR A 11 -12.79 -12.85 -10.86
C TYR A 11 -11.68 -13.76 -11.41
N VAL A 12 -10.48 -13.68 -10.83
CA VAL A 12 -9.34 -14.53 -11.20
C VAL A 12 -9.66 -16.01 -10.94
N LYS A 13 -10.23 -16.34 -9.77
CA LYS A 13 -10.67 -17.71 -9.45
C LYS A 13 -11.74 -18.23 -10.42
N GLY A 14 -12.75 -17.41 -10.74
CA GLY A 14 -13.81 -17.80 -11.66
C GLY A 14 -13.34 -18.04 -13.09
N ILE A 15 -12.23 -17.41 -13.51
CA ILE A 15 -11.58 -17.71 -14.79
C ILE A 15 -10.73 -18.98 -14.68
N LEU A 16 -9.96 -19.16 -13.60
CA LEU A 16 -9.15 -20.37 -13.38
C LEU A 16 -9.99 -21.66 -13.33
N GLU A 17 -11.21 -21.60 -12.78
CA GLU A 17 -12.14 -22.75 -12.74
C GLU A 17 -12.66 -23.18 -14.13
N GLN A 18 -12.52 -22.32 -15.15
CA GLN A 18 -12.98 -22.61 -16.51
C GLN A 18 -11.92 -23.30 -17.39
N ASN A 19 -10.76 -23.71 -16.85
CA ASN A 19 -9.61 -24.22 -17.60
C ASN A 19 -9.30 -23.35 -18.85
N PRO A 20 -8.90 -22.07 -18.66
CA PRO A 20 -8.64 -21.18 -19.78
C PRO A 20 -7.48 -21.68 -20.63
N ASP A 21 -7.55 -21.43 -21.94
CA ASP A 21 -6.39 -21.55 -22.81
C ASP A 21 -5.21 -20.70 -22.30
N ALA A 22 -3.99 -21.17 -22.57
CA ALA A 22 -2.75 -20.52 -22.14
C ALA A 22 -2.69 -19.03 -22.53
N GLU A 23 -3.32 -18.62 -23.63
CA GLU A 23 -3.37 -17.22 -24.07
C GLU A 23 -4.22 -16.33 -23.14
N LYS A 24 -5.40 -16.81 -22.72
CA LYS A 24 -6.28 -16.10 -21.76
C LYS A 24 -5.64 -16.00 -20.38
N LEU A 25 -4.96 -17.04 -19.95
CA LEU A 25 -4.24 -17.05 -18.67
C LEU A 25 -3.10 -16.01 -18.66
N LYS A 26 -2.54 -15.72 -19.85
CA LYS A 26 -1.41 -14.78 -20.02
C LYS A 26 -1.91 -13.34 -20.01
N GLU A 27 -3.07 -13.11 -20.63
CA GLU A 27 -3.78 -11.83 -20.57
C GLU A 27 -4.23 -11.51 -19.14
N LEU A 28 -4.77 -12.50 -18.42
CA LEU A 28 -5.16 -12.36 -17.01
C LEU A 28 -3.96 -11.99 -16.12
N LEU A 29 -2.83 -12.67 -16.30
CA LEU A 29 -1.59 -12.39 -15.58
C LEU A 29 -1.08 -10.98 -15.90
N ALA A 30 -1.09 -10.57 -17.17
CA ALA A 30 -0.69 -9.22 -17.58
C ALA A 30 -1.59 -8.13 -16.96
N TYR A 31 -2.90 -8.38 -16.88
CA TYR A 31 -3.83 -7.48 -16.20
C TYR A 31 -3.55 -7.41 -14.68
N HIS A 32 -3.34 -8.56 -14.03
CA HIS A 32 -3.01 -8.63 -12.61
C HIS A 32 -1.70 -7.90 -12.27
N ASP A 33 -0.65 -8.11 -13.08
CA ASP A 33 0.64 -7.42 -12.94
C ASP A 33 0.50 -5.90 -13.10
N LYS A 34 -0.37 -5.43 -14.01
CA LYS A 34 -0.67 -4.00 -14.16
C LYS A 34 -1.31 -3.42 -12.90
N GLN A 35 -2.24 -4.16 -12.30
CA GLN A 35 -2.90 -3.74 -11.07
C GLN A 35 -1.92 -3.71 -9.87
N ILE A 36 -1.03 -4.71 -9.76
CA ILE A 36 0.06 -4.69 -8.78
C ILE A 36 0.91 -3.42 -8.93
N LYS A 37 1.30 -3.06 -10.16
CA LYS A 37 2.09 -1.84 -10.43
C LYS A 37 1.37 -0.56 -9.99
N TRP A 38 0.05 -0.48 -10.15
CA TRP A 38 -0.72 0.67 -9.68
C TRP A 38 -0.69 0.80 -8.16
N ILE A 39 -0.89 -0.30 -7.43
CA ILE A 39 -0.82 -0.26 -5.95
C ILE A 39 0.61 0.04 -5.48
N GLN A 40 1.64 -0.43 -6.20
CA GLN A 40 3.02 -0.06 -5.92
C GLN A 40 3.27 1.45 -6.09
N HIS A 41 2.70 2.07 -7.12
CA HIS A 41 2.82 3.52 -7.33
C HIS A 41 2.17 4.30 -6.18
N GLU A 42 0.97 3.91 -5.76
CA GLU A 42 0.31 4.52 -4.60
C GLU A 42 1.13 4.36 -3.32
N ARG A 43 1.70 3.17 -3.08
CA ARG A 43 2.62 2.93 -1.94
C ARG A 43 3.83 3.85 -1.98
N LEU A 44 4.43 4.06 -3.15
CA LEU A 44 5.58 4.96 -3.30
C LEU A 44 5.22 6.39 -2.91
N VAL A 45 4.09 6.90 -3.41
CA VAL A 45 3.60 8.24 -3.06
C VAL A 45 3.32 8.33 -1.55
N HIS A 46 2.67 7.33 -0.96
CA HIS A 46 2.44 7.29 0.48
C HIS A 46 3.72 7.27 1.30
N LEU A 47 4.76 6.55 0.84
CA LEU A 47 6.07 6.53 1.48
C LEU A 47 6.72 7.91 1.43
N ILE A 48 6.73 8.57 0.27
CA ILE A 48 7.30 9.90 0.10
C ILE A 48 6.60 10.90 1.03
N VAL A 49 5.26 10.92 1.03
CA VAL A 49 4.48 11.81 1.89
C VAL A 49 4.75 11.51 3.37
N MET A 50 4.82 10.24 3.77
CA MET A 50 5.15 9.84 5.14
C MET A 50 6.54 10.32 5.55
N LEU A 51 7.54 10.22 4.69
CA LEU A 51 8.90 10.68 4.96
C LEU A 51 8.92 12.19 5.26
N PHE A 52 8.18 13.00 4.49
CA PHE A 52 8.04 14.43 4.76
C PHE A 52 7.31 14.71 6.09
N VAL A 53 6.22 13.99 6.37
CA VAL A 53 5.49 14.16 7.64
C VAL A 53 6.38 13.80 8.84
N CYS A 54 7.13 12.70 8.76
CA CYS A 54 8.10 12.31 9.79
C CYS A 54 9.23 13.33 9.93
N LEU A 55 9.75 13.85 8.82
CA LEU A 55 10.79 14.89 8.83
C LEU A 55 10.29 16.16 9.54
N PHE A 56 9.10 16.64 9.21
CA PHE A 56 8.51 17.80 9.90
C PHE A 56 8.24 17.51 11.37
N THR A 57 7.79 16.30 11.71
CA THR A 57 7.61 15.88 13.10
C THR A 57 8.92 15.96 13.89
N MET A 58 10.04 15.48 13.32
CA MET A 58 11.37 15.59 13.94
C MET A 58 11.85 17.04 14.06
N MET A 59 11.59 17.88 13.06
CA MET A 59 11.96 19.30 13.09
C MET A 59 11.19 20.05 14.20
N ILE A 60 9.88 19.83 14.29
CA ILE A 60 9.04 20.42 15.35
C ILE A 60 9.43 19.88 16.73
N PHE A 61 9.79 18.60 16.83
CA PHE A 61 10.33 18.03 18.07
C PHE A 61 11.60 18.77 18.52
N GLY A 62 12.57 18.97 17.61
CA GLY A 62 13.79 19.73 17.92
C GLY A 62 13.47 21.16 18.37
N PHE A 63 12.50 21.82 17.73
CA PHE A 63 12.06 23.15 18.13
C PHE A 63 11.37 23.16 19.50
N ALA A 64 10.54 22.15 19.80
CA ALA A 64 9.86 22.00 21.08
C ALA A 64 10.84 21.85 22.25
N VAL A 65 11.99 21.21 22.04
CA VAL A 65 13.05 21.05 23.06
C VAL A 65 13.74 22.38 23.36
N ILE A 66 14.00 23.21 22.35
CA ILE A 66 14.72 24.49 22.52
C ILE A 66 13.79 25.58 23.06
N ARG A 67 12.56 25.66 22.54
CA ARG A 67 11.55 26.69 22.89
C ARG A 67 10.21 26.01 23.20
N PRO A 68 10.07 25.40 24.39
CA PRO A 68 8.83 24.74 24.76
C PRO A 68 7.69 25.76 24.85
N SER A 69 6.66 25.53 24.06
CA SER A 69 5.42 26.29 24.06
C SER A 69 4.26 25.33 23.87
N LEU A 70 3.13 25.59 24.53
CA LEU A 70 1.90 24.80 24.42
C LEU A 70 1.49 24.61 22.96
N SER A 71 1.59 25.64 22.13
CA SER A 71 1.25 25.57 20.70
C SER A 71 2.17 24.64 19.90
N VAL A 72 3.47 24.62 20.23
CA VAL A 72 4.46 23.77 19.56
C VAL A 72 4.28 22.30 19.97
N ILE A 73 4.03 22.06 21.25
CA ILE A 73 3.76 20.71 21.77
C ILE A 73 2.46 20.17 21.16
N LEU A 74 1.40 20.98 21.07
CA LEU A 74 0.15 20.57 20.43
C LEU A 74 0.36 20.21 18.95
N LEU A 75 1.10 21.04 18.20
CA LEU A 75 1.44 20.76 16.81
C LEU A 75 2.24 19.46 16.67
N PHE A 76 3.22 19.23 17.55
CA PHE A 76 3.99 17.99 17.59
C PHE A 76 3.09 16.77 17.78
N VAL A 77 2.16 16.82 18.74
CA VAL A 77 1.22 15.71 19.00
C VAL A 77 0.34 15.43 17.80
N ILE A 78 -0.18 16.47 17.13
CA ILE A 78 -0.98 16.33 15.90
C ILE A 78 -0.17 15.64 14.79
N LEU A 79 1.07 16.09 14.57
CA LEU A 79 1.96 15.50 13.57
C LEU A 79 2.36 14.06 13.92
N LEU A 80 2.50 13.73 15.20
CA LEU A 80 2.80 12.39 15.68
C LEU A 80 1.63 11.44 15.43
N ILE A 81 0.39 11.87 15.73
CA ILE A 81 -0.82 11.10 15.40
C ILE A 81 -0.93 10.89 13.89
N LEU A 82 -0.69 11.93 13.10
CA LEU A 82 -0.70 11.84 11.64
C LEU A 82 0.34 10.84 11.13
N SER A 83 1.57 10.90 11.66
CA SER A 83 2.65 9.97 11.32
C SER A 83 2.26 8.52 11.62
N ALA A 84 1.69 8.26 12.80
CA ALA A 84 1.22 6.94 13.19
C ALA A 84 0.09 6.43 12.28
N ALA A 85 -0.87 7.29 11.93
CA ALA A 85 -1.94 6.95 11.00
C ALA A 85 -1.41 6.60 9.60
N TYR A 86 -0.43 7.36 9.10
CA TYR A 86 0.24 7.08 7.83
C TYR A 86 1.00 5.76 7.86
N LEU A 87 1.74 5.47 8.93
CA LEU A 87 2.43 4.19 9.13
C LEU A 87 1.45 3.02 9.07
N LEU A 88 0.36 3.09 9.84
CA LEU A 88 -0.69 2.05 9.84
C LEU A 88 -1.30 1.85 8.45
N HIS A 89 -1.57 2.93 7.73
CA HIS A 89 -2.11 2.88 6.37
C HIS A 89 -1.14 2.20 5.41
N TYR A 90 0.15 2.55 5.49
CA TYR A 90 1.20 1.98 4.66
C TYR A 90 1.37 0.46 4.88
N PHE A 91 1.42 0.00 6.13
CA PHE A 91 1.51 -1.43 6.43
C PHE A 91 0.29 -2.22 5.94
N ARG A 92 -0.91 -1.63 5.96
CA ARG A 92 -2.10 -2.29 5.38
C ARG A 92 -1.99 -2.46 3.87
N LEU A 93 -1.47 -1.45 3.16
CA LEU A 93 -1.22 -1.50 1.72
C LEU A 93 -0.14 -2.53 1.37
N GLU A 94 0.98 -2.53 2.11
CA GLU A 94 2.09 -3.49 1.98
C GLU A 94 1.58 -4.94 2.05
N ASN A 95 0.85 -5.27 3.10
CA ASN A 95 0.30 -6.61 3.33
C ASN A 95 -0.69 -7.02 2.24
N GLY A 96 -1.42 -6.06 1.67
CA GLY A 96 -2.32 -6.30 0.54
C GLY A 96 -1.55 -6.68 -0.72
N VAL A 97 -0.52 -5.92 -1.07
CA VAL A 97 0.32 -6.17 -2.26
C VAL A 97 1.06 -7.50 -2.14
N GLN A 98 1.56 -7.86 -0.95
CA GLN A 98 2.23 -9.15 -0.74
C GLN A 98 1.32 -10.34 -1.05
N LYS A 99 0.04 -10.29 -0.65
CA LYS A 99 -0.93 -11.34 -0.99
C LYS A 99 -1.12 -11.47 -2.50
N TRP A 100 -1.16 -10.35 -3.21
CA TRP A 100 -1.31 -10.31 -4.65
C TRP A 100 -0.10 -10.88 -5.39
N TYR A 101 1.11 -10.67 -4.87
CA TYR A 101 2.29 -11.34 -5.40
C TYR A 101 2.25 -12.86 -5.27
N VAL A 102 1.71 -13.39 -4.15
CA VAL A 102 1.54 -14.83 -3.96
C VAL A 102 0.57 -15.37 -5.01
N ILE A 103 -0.57 -14.70 -5.22
CA ILE A 103 -1.56 -15.08 -6.25
C ILE A 103 -0.95 -15.05 -7.65
N ALA A 104 -0.21 -13.99 -7.99
CA ALA A 104 0.48 -13.91 -9.29
C ALA A 104 1.49 -15.06 -9.49
N GLY A 105 2.18 -15.46 -8.41
CA GLY A 105 3.09 -16.61 -8.42
C GLY A 105 2.38 -17.93 -8.62
N GLU A 106 1.20 -18.12 -8.02
CA GLU A 106 0.35 -19.31 -8.21
C GLU A 106 -0.13 -19.42 -9.66
N ILE A 107 -0.61 -18.32 -10.26
CA ILE A 107 -1.02 -18.28 -11.68
C ILE A 107 0.16 -18.63 -12.59
N ARG A 108 1.35 -18.10 -12.29
CA ARG A 108 2.56 -18.35 -13.09
C ARG A 108 3.06 -19.80 -13.01
N ARG A 109 2.70 -20.55 -11.96
CA ARG A 109 3.04 -21.98 -11.81
C ARG A 109 2.11 -22.92 -12.57
N GLN A 110 0.96 -22.44 -13.03
CA GLN A 110 0.02 -23.21 -13.86
C GLN A 110 0.35 -23.11 -15.36
N PHE A 111 1.32 -22.26 -15.70
CA PHE A 111 2.02 -22.25 -16.98
C PHE A 111 3.23 -23.19 -16.95
#